data_AF-G2IJW7-F1
#
_entry.id   AF-G2IJW7-F1
#
_cell.length_a   1.000
_cell.length_b   1.000
_cell.length_c   1.000
_cell.angle_alpha   90.00
_cell.angle_beta   90.00
_cell.angle_gamma   90.00
#
_symmetry.space_group_name_H-M   'P 1'
#
loop_
_entity.id
_entity.type
_entity.pdbx_description
1 polymer ?
#
loop_
_entity_poly.entity_id
_entity_poly.type
_entity_poly.pdbx_seq_one_letter_code
_entity_poly.pdbx_strand_id
1 'polypeptide(L)'
;MSVTATPFDSDAPLGATRPIIRRNPEDVDELEMIEARWGSNPRFSDGVNYRFVRSEGQTFPSHRCLMPASEFHMKVGRKRYRVMLDSGQHFYLAGVWEPPMGTDSDLPFFRIVTVAANIEVAPFQDRHGAILFPRQVMHWLDRTLSNEELLITPPRNTFIVEQI
;
A
#
# COMPACT_ATOMS: atom_id res chain seq x y z
N MET A 1 0.51 -7.10 -19.49
CA MET A 1 0.47 -8.11 -18.40
C MET A 1 -0.84 -7.91 -17.64
N SER A 2 -1.61 -8.98 -17.38
CA SER A 2 -2.79 -8.87 -16.52
C SER A 2 -2.31 -8.80 -15.07
N VAL A 3 -2.54 -7.68 -14.40
CA VAL A 3 -2.20 -7.51 -12.99
C VAL A 3 -3.17 -8.37 -12.17
N THR A 4 -2.68 -9.47 -11.58
CA THR A 4 -3.48 -10.27 -10.65
C THR A 4 -3.43 -9.61 -9.28
N ALA A 5 -4.51 -8.95 -8.89
CA ALA A 5 -4.67 -8.44 -7.54
C ALA A 5 -4.80 -9.60 -6.53
N THR A 6 -4.15 -9.47 -5.38
CA THR A 6 -4.15 -10.52 -4.34
C THR A 6 -4.59 -9.97 -2.98
N PRO A 7 -5.05 -10.80 -2.04
CA PRO A 7 -5.37 -10.35 -0.70
C PRO A 7 -4.16 -9.75 0.02
N PHE A 8 -4.34 -8.58 0.62
CA PHE A 8 -3.32 -7.94 1.45
C PHE A 8 -3.48 -8.34 2.92
N ASP A 9 -2.63 -9.26 3.38
CA ASP A 9 -2.56 -9.58 4.82
C ASP A 9 -1.63 -8.61 5.56
N SER A 10 -2.22 -7.77 6.42
CA SER A 10 -1.47 -6.82 7.25
C SER A 10 -0.60 -7.51 8.32
N ASP A 11 -0.91 -8.75 8.67
CA ASP A 11 -0.18 -9.58 9.64
C ASP A 11 0.87 -10.50 8.98
N ALA A 12 1.15 -10.33 7.68
CA ALA A 12 2.15 -11.14 7.00
C ALA A 12 3.53 -11.09 7.70
N PRO A 13 4.36 -12.15 7.57
CA PRO A 13 5.70 -12.18 8.16
C PRO A 13 6.53 -10.95 7.79
N LEU A 14 7.37 -10.49 8.74
CA LEU A 14 8.26 -9.35 8.49
C LEU A 14 9.18 -9.64 7.30
N GLY A 15 9.30 -8.66 6.40
CA GLY A 15 10.11 -8.79 5.19
C GLY A 15 9.50 -9.67 4.09
N ALA A 16 8.22 -10.05 4.22
CA ALA A 16 7.50 -10.72 3.14
C ALA A 16 7.59 -9.89 1.84
N THR A 17 7.82 -10.57 0.72
CA THR A 17 7.86 -9.92 -0.59
C THR A 17 6.46 -9.75 -1.16
N ARG A 18 6.25 -8.65 -1.89
CA ARG A 18 5.01 -8.35 -2.59
C ARG A 18 5.32 -7.73 -3.94
N PRO A 19 4.48 -7.97 -4.96
CA PRO A 19 4.59 -7.24 -6.22
C PRO A 19 4.20 -5.78 -6.00
N ILE A 20 5.04 -4.87 -6.48
CA ILE A 20 4.74 -3.44 -6.55
C ILE A 20 4.85 -2.97 -8.00
N ILE A 21 4.02 -1.99 -8.35
CA ILE A 21 4.08 -1.26 -9.61
C ILE A 21 4.75 0.08 -9.34
N ARG A 22 5.77 0.42 -10.12
CA ARG A 22 6.48 1.71 -10.02
C ARG A 22 6.97 2.17 -11.39
N ARG A 23 7.40 3.44 -11.46
CA ARG A 23 8.22 3.96 -12.55
C ARG A 23 9.61 3.34 -12.47
N ASN A 24 10.15 2.86 -13.59
CA ASN A 24 11.52 2.33 -13.62
C ASN A 24 12.50 3.50 -13.35
N PRO A 25 13.43 3.38 -12.39
CA PRO A 25 14.41 4.44 -12.11
C PRO A 25 15.42 4.67 -13.23
N GLU A 26 15.64 3.69 -14.12
CA GLU A 26 16.56 3.76 -15.26
C GLU A 26 15.85 4.27 -16.54
N ASP A 27 14.54 4.01 -16.66
CA ASP A 27 13.67 4.54 -17.71
C ASP A 27 12.36 5.06 -17.09
N VAL A 28 12.29 6.35 -16.86
CA VAL A 28 11.13 6.97 -16.18
C VAL A 28 9.83 6.90 -16.99
N ASP A 29 9.89 6.62 -18.29
CA ASP A 29 8.70 6.44 -19.12
C ASP A 29 8.14 5.01 -19.01
N GLU A 30 8.95 4.06 -18.54
CA GLU A 30 8.56 2.67 -18.33
C GLU A 30 7.84 2.48 -16.98
N LEU A 31 6.75 1.72 -17.02
CA LEU A 31 6.10 1.15 -15.84
C LEU A 31 6.49 -0.31 -15.69
N GLU A 32 7.05 -0.65 -14.53
CA GLU A 32 7.43 -2.02 -14.21
C GLU A 32 6.63 -2.56 -13.02
N MET A 33 6.48 -3.88 -12.99
CA MET A 33 6.03 -4.62 -11.83
C MET A 33 7.17 -5.49 -11.34
N ILE A 34 7.58 -5.28 -10.10
CA ILE A 34 8.71 -5.99 -9.50
C ILE A 34 8.35 -6.52 -8.11
N GLU A 35 9.11 -7.50 -7.64
CA GLU A 35 9.04 -7.90 -6.24
C GLU A 35 9.77 -6.89 -5.35
N ALA A 36 9.17 -6.56 -4.20
CA ALA A 36 9.78 -5.70 -3.20
C ALA A 36 9.51 -6.25 -1.78
N ARG A 37 10.42 -5.99 -0.86
CA ARG A 37 10.29 -6.38 0.55
C ARG A 37 9.40 -5.39 1.29
N TRP A 38 8.34 -5.89 1.91
CA TRP A 38 7.44 -5.04 2.68
C TRP A 38 8.02 -4.72 4.07
N GLY A 39 8.29 -3.43 4.30
CA GLY A 39 8.96 -2.93 5.50
C GLY A 39 9.91 -1.78 5.18
N SER A 40 10.41 -1.11 6.23
CA SER A 40 11.54 -0.19 6.09
C SER A 40 12.84 -0.96 6.02
N ASN A 41 13.83 -0.33 5.40
CA ASN A 41 15.19 -0.81 5.47
C ASN A 41 15.70 -0.76 6.93
N PRO A 42 16.16 -1.88 7.52
CA PRO A 42 16.60 -1.93 8.91
C PRO A 42 17.83 -1.06 9.20
N ARG A 43 18.63 -0.71 8.19
CA ARG A 43 19.81 0.19 8.34
C ARG A 43 19.43 1.66 8.56
N PHE A 44 18.26 2.09 8.09
CA PHE A 44 17.79 3.48 8.19
C PHE A 44 16.79 3.72 9.31
N SER A 45 16.42 2.66 10.02
CA SER A 45 15.34 2.69 11.00
C SER A 45 15.80 2.21 12.37
N ASP A 46 17.11 2.28 12.64
CA ASP A 46 17.73 1.80 13.89
C ASP A 46 17.32 0.35 14.23
N GLY A 47 17.15 -0.48 13.20
CA GLY A 47 16.67 -1.87 13.32
C GLY A 47 15.15 -2.05 13.41
N VAL A 48 14.35 -0.97 13.37
CA VAL A 48 12.88 -1.02 13.48
C VAL A 48 12.22 -1.15 12.11
N ASN A 49 11.56 -2.28 11.84
CA ASN A 49 10.85 -2.47 10.58
C ASN A 49 9.48 -1.77 10.58
N TYR A 50 9.41 -0.58 9.98
CA TYR A 50 8.18 0.17 9.73
C TYR A 50 7.52 -0.29 8.43
N ARG A 51 6.43 -1.06 8.52
CA ARG A 51 5.64 -1.51 7.35
C ARG A 51 4.69 -0.45 6.77
N PHE A 52 4.40 0.56 7.56
CA PHE A 52 3.42 1.58 7.27
C PHE A 52 3.98 2.99 7.50
N VAL A 53 3.45 3.95 6.75
CA VAL A 53 3.67 5.39 6.95
C VAL A 53 2.31 6.10 6.98
N ARG A 54 2.14 7.09 7.87
CA ARG A 54 0.91 7.90 7.93
C ARG A 54 0.94 8.97 6.83
N SER A 55 -0.20 9.28 6.23
CA SER A 55 -0.29 10.33 5.21
C SER A 55 -0.25 11.74 5.79
N GLU A 56 -0.73 11.94 7.02
CA GLU A 56 -0.88 13.26 7.64
C GLU A 56 0.46 13.94 7.87
N GLY A 57 0.59 15.18 7.38
CA GLY A 57 1.81 15.97 7.52
C GLY A 57 3.01 15.42 6.74
N GLN A 58 2.81 14.41 5.89
CA GLN A 58 3.85 13.81 5.06
C GLN A 58 3.73 14.24 3.60
N THR A 59 4.87 14.55 3.01
CA THR A 59 5.02 14.70 1.56
C THR A 59 5.68 13.46 0.98
N PHE A 60 5.27 13.05 -0.21
CA PHE A 60 5.87 11.90 -0.91
C PHE A 60 6.47 12.38 -2.24
N PRO A 61 7.61 13.10 -2.24
CA PRO A 61 8.10 13.77 -3.43
C PRO A 61 8.64 12.81 -4.50
N SER A 62 9.00 11.58 -4.14
CA SER A 62 9.63 10.61 -5.03
C SER A 62 9.32 9.18 -4.60
N HIS A 63 9.80 8.20 -5.39
CA HIS A 63 9.73 6.77 -5.10
C HIS A 63 8.32 6.27 -4.74
N ARG A 64 7.31 6.72 -5.49
CA ARG A 64 5.94 6.25 -5.34
C ARG A 64 5.79 4.88 -6.01
N CYS A 65 5.07 3.99 -5.36
CA CYS A 65 4.68 2.70 -5.91
C CYS A 65 3.23 2.39 -5.57
N LEU A 66 2.70 1.34 -6.18
CA LEU A 66 1.35 0.83 -5.96
C LEU A 66 1.43 -0.66 -5.71
N MET A 67 0.63 -1.18 -4.79
CA MET A 67 0.45 -2.62 -4.63
C MET A 67 -0.99 -3.00 -4.98
N PRO A 68 -1.21 -3.85 -6.01
CA PRO A 68 -2.55 -4.27 -6.40
C PRO A 68 -3.15 -5.23 -5.37
N ALA A 69 -4.32 -4.89 -4.84
CA ALA A 69 -5.00 -5.66 -3.80
C ALA A 69 -6.46 -5.93 -4.17
N SER A 70 -6.92 -7.16 -3.97
CA SER A 70 -8.34 -7.53 -4.12
C SER A 70 -9.14 -7.20 -2.85
N GLU A 71 -8.48 -7.30 -1.71
CA GLU A 71 -9.04 -7.09 -0.37
C GLU A 71 -7.88 -6.84 0.60
N PHE A 72 -8.17 -6.35 1.81
CA PHE A 72 -7.20 -6.35 2.91
C PHE A 72 -7.74 -7.09 4.12
N HIS A 73 -6.85 -7.75 4.86
CA HIS A 73 -7.20 -8.49 6.06
C HIS A 73 -6.81 -7.72 7.32
N MET A 74 -7.66 -7.84 8.33
CA MET A 74 -7.44 -7.28 9.65
C MET A 74 -7.75 -8.30 10.73
N LYS A 75 -7.05 -8.17 11.86
CA LYS A 75 -7.23 -9.04 13.02
C LYS A 75 -7.71 -8.23 14.20
N VAL A 76 -8.86 -8.61 14.76
CA VAL A 76 -9.42 -7.99 15.97
C VAL A 76 -9.54 -9.05 17.06
N GLY A 77 -8.62 -8.98 18.03
CA GLY A 77 -8.44 -10.03 19.02
C GLY A 77 -8.09 -11.36 18.35
N ARG A 78 -9.02 -12.34 18.42
CA ARG A 78 -8.86 -13.67 17.80
C ARG A 78 -9.55 -13.80 16.45
N LYS A 79 -10.36 -12.84 16.05
CA LYS A 79 -11.15 -12.89 14.82
C LYS A 79 -10.36 -12.27 13.67
N ARG A 80 -10.48 -12.87 12.49
CA ARG A 80 -9.97 -12.30 11.24
C ARG A 80 -11.13 -11.77 10.43
N TYR A 81 -10.86 -10.70 9.69
CA TYR A 81 -11.83 -10.09 8.80
C TYR A 81 -11.15 -9.78 7.47
N ARG A 82 -11.91 -9.89 6.39
CA ARG A 82 -11.55 -9.32 5.10
C ARG A 82 -12.38 -8.07 4.82
N VAL A 83 -11.76 -7.13 4.14
CA VAL A 83 -12.40 -5.88 3.71
C VAL A 83 -12.23 -5.76 2.20
N MET A 84 -13.36 -5.68 1.50
CA MET A 84 -13.45 -5.62 0.04
C MET A 84 -14.13 -4.32 -0.37
N LEU A 85 -13.89 -3.85 -1.60
CA LEU A 85 -14.73 -2.81 -2.18
C LEU A 85 -16.16 -3.34 -2.38
N ASP A 86 -17.15 -2.52 -2.07
CA ASP A 86 -18.56 -2.83 -2.31
C ASP A 86 -18.88 -3.14 -3.78
N SER A 87 -18.10 -2.54 -4.70
CA SER A 87 -18.18 -2.73 -6.14
C SER A 87 -17.65 -4.09 -6.61
N GLY A 88 -16.96 -4.85 -5.75
CA GLY A 88 -16.26 -6.10 -6.11
C GLY A 88 -15.02 -5.90 -6.98
N GLN A 89 -14.60 -4.66 -7.25
CA GLN A 89 -13.38 -4.37 -8.00
C GLN A 89 -12.14 -4.50 -7.12
N HIS A 90 -10.98 -4.73 -7.75
CA HIS A 90 -9.70 -4.57 -7.09
C HIS A 90 -9.34 -3.09 -6.95
N PHE A 91 -8.34 -2.82 -6.12
CA PHE A 91 -7.79 -1.50 -5.90
C PHE A 91 -6.27 -1.55 -5.79
N TYR A 92 -5.67 -0.38 -5.62
CA TYR A 92 -4.25 -0.24 -5.39
C TYR A 92 -4.02 0.40 -4.03
N LEU A 93 -3.08 -0.15 -3.26
CA LEU A 93 -2.57 0.50 -2.07
C LEU A 93 -1.44 1.45 -2.46
N ALA A 94 -1.54 2.71 -2.06
CA ALA A 94 -0.47 3.68 -2.23
C ALA A 94 0.73 3.27 -1.36
N GLY A 95 1.91 3.22 -1.97
CA GLY A 95 3.15 2.91 -1.29
C GLY A 95 4.28 3.85 -1.67
N VAL A 96 5.33 3.80 -0.86
CA VAL A 96 6.62 4.42 -1.15
C VAL A 96 7.71 3.37 -1.04
N TRP A 97 8.65 3.40 -1.96
CA TRP A 97 9.75 2.44 -2.03
C TRP A 97 11.11 3.09 -1.78
N GLU A 98 12.09 2.27 -1.44
CA GLU A 98 13.47 2.65 -1.21
C GLU A 98 14.36 1.70 -2.01
N PRO A 99 15.38 2.20 -2.74
CA PRO A 99 16.27 1.34 -3.49
C PRO A 99 16.97 0.32 -2.59
N PRO A 100 17.34 -0.86 -3.13
CA PRO A 100 18.19 -1.79 -2.41
C PRO A 100 19.50 -1.10 -2.01
N MET A 101 20.06 -1.46 -0.85
CA MET A 101 21.36 -0.93 -0.40
C MET A 101 22.29 -2.02 0.09
N GLY A 102 23.44 -2.11 -0.59
CA GLY A 102 24.50 -3.07 -0.30
C GLY A 102 24.33 -4.40 -1.03
N THR A 103 25.19 -5.37 -0.69
CA THR A 103 25.28 -6.70 -1.34
C THR A 103 24.27 -7.73 -0.81
N ASP A 104 23.51 -7.41 0.24
CA ASP A 104 22.75 -8.40 1.02
C ASP A 104 21.28 -8.57 0.54
N SER A 105 20.81 -7.74 -0.38
CA SER A 105 19.48 -7.83 -0.98
C SER A 105 19.38 -7.00 -2.25
N ASP A 106 19.09 -7.66 -3.38
CA ASP A 106 18.81 -6.99 -4.65
C ASP A 106 17.40 -6.39 -4.72
N LEU A 107 16.50 -6.78 -3.79
CA LEU A 107 15.13 -6.28 -3.78
C LEU A 107 15.01 -4.93 -3.06
N PRO A 108 14.25 -3.98 -3.63
CA PRO A 108 13.90 -2.75 -2.93
C PRO A 108 12.99 -3.03 -1.73
N PHE A 109 12.95 -2.07 -0.81
CA PHE A 109 12.03 -2.06 0.31
C PHE A 109 10.85 -1.15 -0.01
N PHE A 110 9.68 -1.41 0.57
CA PHE A 110 8.54 -0.51 0.42
C PHE A 110 7.64 -0.50 1.64
N ARG A 111 6.92 0.61 1.81
CA ARG A 111 5.98 0.85 2.90
C ARG A 111 4.64 1.27 2.33
N ILE A 112 3.56 0.82 2.97
CA ILE A 112 2.20 1.22 2.60
C ILE A 112 1.85 2.53 3.30
N VAL A 113 1.36 3.50 2.53
CA VAL A 113 0.79 4.73 3.08
C VAL A 113 -0.57 4.42 3.68
N THR A 114 -0.86 4.95 4.86
CA THR A 114 -2.11 4.72 5.59
C THR A 114 -2.89 6.00 5.77
N VAL A 115 -4.21 5.88 5.78
CA VAL A 115 -5.19 6.94 6.09
C VAL A 115 -6.01 6.55 7.31
N ALA A 116 -6.76 7.50 7.90
CA ALA A 116 -7.74 7.18 8.92
C ALA A 116 -8.83 6.25 8.36
N ALA A 117 -9.29 5.30 9.18
CA ALA A 117 -10.34 4.38 8.79
C ALA A 117 -11.67 5.09 8.57
N ASN A 118 -12.40 4.67 7.55
CA ASN A 118 -13.79 5.08 7.35
C ASN A 118 -14.74 4.36 8.31
N ILE A 119 -16.01 4.75 8.31
CA ILE A 119 -17.00 4.32 9.32
C ILE A 119 -17.23 2.80 9.34
N GLU A 120 -17.02 2.10 8.22
CA GLU A 120 -17.13 0.65 8.12
C GLU A 120 -15.95 -0.08 8.80
N VAL A 121 -14.74 0.50 8.76
CA VAL A 121 -13.51 -0.12 9.25
C VAL A 121 -13.14 0.34 10.67
N ALA A 122 -13.51 1.57 11.04
CA ALA A 122 -13.22 2.17 12.34
C ALA A 122 -13.64 1.33 13.57
N PRO A 123 -14.71 0.50 13.54
CA PRO A 123 -15.03 -0.40 14.66
C PRO A 123 -13.99 -1.49 14.93
N PHE A 124 -13.07 -1.72 13.98
CA PHE A 124 -12.11 -2.83 13.99
C PHE A 124 -10.67 -2.34 14.10
N GLN A 125 -10.32 -1.25 13.41
CA GLN A 125 -9.00 -0.65 13.42
C GLN A 125 -9.08 0.84 13.06
N ASP A 126 -8.18 1.65 13.61
CA ASP A 126 -8.20 3.11 13.44
C ASP A 126 -7.73 3.58 12.06
N ARG A 127 -7.00 2.73 11.33
CA ARG A 127 -6.36 3.07 10.04
C ARG A 127 -6.35 1.88 9.10
N HIS A 128 -6.31 2.16 7.81
CA HIS A 128 -6.01 1.17 6.77
C HIS A 128 -5.11 1.77 5.70
N GLY A 129 -4.63 0.94 4.77
CA GLY A 129 -3.84 1.42 3.63
C GLY A 129 -4.63 2.39 2.76
N ALA A 130 -3.98 3.43 2.25
CA ALA A 130 -4.59 4.41 1.37
C ALA A 130 -4.96 3.75 0.04
N ILE A 131 -6.24 3.78 -0.30
CA ILE A 131 -6.79 3.11 -1.47
C ILE A 131 -6.84 4.08 -2.65
N LEU A 132 -6.32 3.63 -3.78
CA LEU A 132 -6.38 4.31 -5.07
C LEU A 132 -7.14 3.45 -6.07
N PHE A 133 -8.10 4.07 -6.76
CA PHE A 133 -8.83 3.42 -7.85
C PHE A 133 -8.00 3.40 -9.14
N PRO A 134 -8.34 2.54 -10.13
CA PRO A 134 -7.60 2.47 -11.39
C PRO A 134 -7.37 3.82 -12.08
N ARG A 135 -8.35 4.73 -12.03
CA ARG A 135 -8.24 6.09 -12.58
C ARG A 135 -7.23 7.00 -11.86
N GLN A 136 -6.83 6.66 -10.63
CA GLN A 136 -5.90 7.43 -9.80
C GLN A 136 -4.47 6.90 -9.85
N VAL A 137 -4.24 5.74 -10.48
CA VAL A 137 -2.92 5.09 -10.59
C VAL A 137 -1.87 6.05 -11.12
N MET A 138 -2.11 6.65 -12.28
CA MET A 138 -1.15 7.57 -12.90
C MET A 138 -1.06 8.90 -12.13
N HIS A 139 -2.15 9.35 -11.51
CA HIS A 139 -2.11 10.56 -10.68
C HIS A 139 -1.17 10.41 -9.49
N TRP A 140 -1.15 9.22 -8.87
CA TRP A 140 -0.22 8.90 -7.81
C TRP A 140 1.21 8.79 -8.32
N LEU A 141 1.47 7.97 -9.34
CA LEU A 141 2.82 7.72 -9.84
C LEU A 141 3.48 8.96 -10.44
N ASP A 142 2.72 9.75 -11.22
CA ASP A 142 3.22 10.92 -11.94
C ASP A 142 3.05 12.22 -11.16
N ARG A 143 2.44 12.15 -9.96
CA ARG A 143 2.23 13.30 -9.07
C ARG A 143 1.41 14.42 -9.72
N THR A 144 0.43 14.07 -10.54
CA THR A 144 -0.42 15.05 -11.22
C THR A 144 -1.60 15.53 -10.38
N LEU A 145 -1.90 14.86 -9.26
CA LEU A 145 -2.79 15.34 -8.20
C LEU A 145 -2.05 15.41 -6.86
N SER A 146 -2.54 16.26 -5.97
CA SER A 146 -1.97 16.45 -4.63
C SER A 146 -2.14 15.21 -3.74
N ASN A 147 -1.37 15.14 -2.66
CA ASN A 147 -1.53 14.08 -1.67
C ASN A 147 -2.90 14.17 -1.00
N GLU A 148 -3.40 15.37 -0.77
CA GLU A 148 -4.67 15.67 -0.13
C GLU A 148 -5.86 15.21 -0.98
N GLU A 149 -5.74 15.24 -2.30
CA GLU A 149 -6.76 14.75 -3.23
C GLU A 149 -6.76 13.22 -3.38
N LEU A 150 -5.59 12.58 -3.22
CA LEU A 150 -5.40 11.15 -3.47
C LEU A 150 -5.50 10.30 -2.20
N LEU A 151 -4.93 10.77 -1.10
CA LEU A 151 -4.76 10.00 0.15
C LEU A 151 -5.86 10.35 1.16
N ILE A 152 -7.10 10.19 0.71
CA ILE A 152 -8.28 10.49 1.52
C ILE A 152 -8.80 9.26 2.26
N THR A 153 -9.43 9.49 3.41
CA THR A 153 -10.30 8.47 4.02
C THR A 153 -11.47 8.21 3.08
N PRO A 154 -11.71 6.93 2.69
CA PRO A 154 -12.82 6.62 1.79
C PRO A 154 -14.17 7.04 2.38
N PRO A 155 -15.15 7.43 1.54
CA PRO A 155 -16.48 7.77 2.01
C PRO A 155 -17.22 6.54 2.59
N ARG A 156 -18.34 6.80 3.26
CA ARG A 156 -19.27 5.73 3.66
C ARG A 156 -19.77 4.97 2.43
N ASN A 157 -20.07 3.68 2.62
CA ASN A 157 -20.49 2.74 1.59
C ASN A 157 -19.38 2.51 0.56
N THR A 158 -18.13 2.42 1.03
CA THR A 158 -17.01 1.99 0.18
C THR A 158 -16.69 0.53 0.39
N PHE A 159 -16.86 0.02 1.62
CA PHE A 159 -16.38 -1.30 2.00
C PHE A 159 -17.47 -2.24 2.46
N ILE A 160 -17.27 -3.51 2.11
CA ILE A 160 -17.92 -4.65 2.75
C ILE A 160 -16.89 -5.30 3.68
N VAL A 161 -17.27 -5.49 4.95
CA VAL A 161 -16.44 -6.14 5.97
C VAL A 161 -17.06 -7.48 6.34
N GLU A 162 -16.29 -8.56 6.20
CA GLU A 162 -16.73 -9.92 6.50
C GLU A 162 -15.74 -10.60 7.44
N GLN A 163 -16.25 -11.36 8.41
CA GLN A 163 -15.42 -12.20 9.26
C GLN A 163 -15.01 -13.47 8.49
N ILE A 164 -13.74 -13.87 8.60
CA ILE A 164 -13.15 -15.07 8.00
C ILE A 164 -12.48 -15.96 9.04
#